data_AF-A0A6P7THA4-F1
#
_entry.id   AF-A0A6P7THA4-F1
#
_cell.length_a   1.000
_cell.length_b   1.000
_cell.length_c   1.000
_cell.angle_alpha   90.00
_cell.angle_beta   90.00
_cell.angle_gamma   90.00
#
_symmetry.space_group_name_H-M   'P 1'
#
loop_
_entity.id
_entity.type
_entity.pdbx_description
1 polymer ?
#
loop_
_entity_poly.entity_id
_entity_poly.type
_entity_poly.pdbx_seq_one_letter_code
_entity_poly.pdbx_strand_id
1 'polypeptide(L)'
;MMDDLQQDEVENFLQNNPDFVRKWQSRHFTVDVKRQSLKCTLKVPGETGYSATTSDTVLQEVKSKSRGYTSVVTENEIYREFVKDTVFEVNVDKQCHKILQNACIVLDCERASLFLLHGTAKKLHLVSKLFDVTATSVMEDTIHNEENAIRIPFGKGIVGYVAEYSCLLNIKDAYEDERFLHEIDKSTGFCTKSILSVPIRIEMAS
;
A
#
# COMPACT_ATOMS: atom_id res chain seq x y z
N MET A 1 -19.86 50.12 7.45
CA MET A 1 -19.50 49.13 8.48
C MET A 1 -19.98 47.80 7.94
N MET A 2 -19.06 46.88 7.64
CA MET A 2 -19.43 45.53 7.25
C MET A 2 -19.44 44.74 8.56
N ASP A 3 -20.58 44.17 8.92
CA ASP A 3 -20.66 43.32 10.11
C ASP A 3 -19.78 42.09 9.86
N ASP A 4 -18.78 41.91 10.72
CA ASP A 4 -17.91 40.74 10.68
C ASP A 4 -18.74 39.51 11.05
N LEU A 5 -18.89 38.58 10.10
CA LEU A 5 -19.51 37.29 10.34
C LEU A 5 -18.76 36.56 11.46
N GLN A 6 -19.46 36.24 12.54
CA GLN A 6 -18.86 35.54 13.66
C GLN A 6 -18.62 34.07 13.30
N GLN A 7 -17.51 33.52 13.82
CA GLN A 7 -17.12 32.14 13.54
C GLN A 7 -18.22 31.13 13.90
N ASP A 8 -18.93 31.37 15.00
CA ASP A 8 -20.02 30.51 15.48
C ASP A 8 -21.20 30.47 14.51
N GLU A 9 -21.50 31.58 13.82
CA GLU A 9 -22.58 31.64 12.82
C GLU A 9 -22.22 30.84 11.57
N VAL A 10 -20.95 30.91 11.15
CA VAL A 10 -20.43 30.13 10.03
C VAL A 10 -20.46 28.63 10.36
N GLU A 11 -20.00 28.24 11.55
CA GLU A 11 -20.00 26.85 11.98
C GLU A 11 -21.41 26.28 12.05
N ASN A 12 -22.36 27.03 12.62
CA ASN A 12 -23.76 26.62 12.70
C ASN A 12 -24.42 26.54 11.30
N PHE A 13 -24.08 27.45 10.39
CA PHE A 13 -24.55 27.38 9.00
C PHE A 13 -24.03 26.14 8.26
N LEU A 14 -22.74 25.80 8.42
CA LEU A 14 -22.12 24.64 7.78
C LEU A 14 -22.70 23.32 8.30
N GLN A 15 -22.95 23.21 9.61
CA GLN A 15 -23.57 22.01 10.20
C GLN A 15 -25.00 21.76 9.70
N ASN A 16 -25.77 22.83 9.51
CA ASN A 16 -27.17 22.73 9.09
C ASN A 16 -27.36 22.59 7.57
N ASN A 17 -26.29 22.71 6.76
CA ASN A 17 -26.37 22.66 5.30
C ASN A 17 -25.36 21.68 4.67
N PRO A 18 -25.51 20.35 4.89
CA PRO A 18 -24.53 19.35 4.44
C PRO A 18 -24.38 19.26 2.91
N ASP A 19 -25.44 19.51 2.15
CA ASP A 19 -25.39 19.49 0.68
C ASP A 19 -24.64 20.70 0.10
N PHE A 20 -24.75 21.85 0.77
CA PHE A 20 -23.94 23.03 0.43
C PHE A 20 -22.46 22.73 0.65
N VAL A 21 -22.10 22.15 1.80
CA VAL A 21 -20.71 21.76 2.12
C VAL A 21 -20.15 20.80 1.08
N ARG A 22 -20.89 19.74 0.73
CA ARG A 22 -20.46 18.79 -0.31
C ARG A 22 -20.22 19.48 -1.65
N LYS A 23 -21.18 20.29 -2.10
CA LYS A 23 -21.10 21.00 -3.39
C LYS A 23 -20.00 22.06 -3.41
N TRP A 24 -19.75 22.72 -2.29
CA TRP A 24 -18.66 23.68 -2.12
C TRP A 24 -17.30 22.98 -2.11
N GLN A 25 -17.15 21.88 -1.37
CA GLN A 25 -15.96 21.04 -1.36
C GLN A 25 -15.64 20.48 -2.75
N SER A 26 -16.62 19.96 -3.49
CA SER A 26 -16.37 19.46 -4.86
C SER A 26 -15.94 20.55 -5.86
N ARG A 27 -16.20 21.83 -5.56
CA ARG A 27 -15.88 22.96 -6.45
C ARG A 27 -14.59 23.68 -6.07
N HIS A 28 -14.29 23.73 -4.78
CA HIS A 28 -13.15 24.48 -4.24
C HIS A 28 -12.03 23.58 -3.71
N PHE A 29 -12.29 22.29 -3.52
CA PHE A 29 -11.34 21.28 -3.07
C PHE A 29 -10.98 20.30 -4.20
N THR A 30 -10.91 20.80 -5.43
CA THR A 30 -10.22 20.09 -6.52
C THR A 30 -8.73 20.31 -6.29
N VAL A 31 -8.03 19.22 -5.93
CA VAL A 31 -6.60 19.19 -5.63
C VAL A 31 -5.81 19.95 -6.70
N ASP A 32 -5.12 21.00 -6.30
CA ASP A 32 -4.10 21.65 -7.10
C ASP A 32 -2.88 20.69 -7.15
N VAL A 33 -2.91 19.74 -8.10
CA VAL A 33 -1.80 18.81 -8.40
C VAL A 33 -0.69 19.52 -9.18
N LYS A 34 -0.63 20.85 -9.19
CA LYS A 34 0.44 21.61 -9.84
C LYS A 34 1.46 22.13 -8.84
N ARG A 35 2.58 21.40 -8.78
CA ARG A 35 3.93 21.91 -8.52
C ARG A 35 4.05 22.85 -7.31
N GLN A 36 4.06 22.28 -6.11
CA GLN A 36 4.91 22.85 -5.07
C GLN A 36 5.49 21.75 -4.17
N SER A 37 6.71 21.38 -4.56
CA SER A 37 7.78 20.95 -3.66
C SER A 37 7.58 19.66 -2.85
N LEU A 38 7.95 18.57 -3.52
CA LEU A 38 9.07 17.76 -3.04
C LEU A 38 10.28 18.68 -2.75
N LYS A 39 10.27 19.32 -1.58
CA LYS A 39 11.46 19.84 -0.89
C LYS A 39 11.28 19.56 0.59
N CYS A 40 11.41 18.29 0.97
CA CYS A 40 11.81 17.97 2.32
C CYS A 40 13.30 18.28 2.43
N THR A 41 13.64 19.54 2.68
CA THR A 41 14.98 19.91 3.14
C THR A 41 15.16 19.30 4.52
N LEU A 42 16.04 18.31 4.60
CA LEU A 42 16.61 17.80 5.85
C LEU A 42 17.06 18.97 6.72
N LYS A 43 16.34 19.20 7.81
CA LYS A 43 16.88 19.86 9.00
C LYS A 43 16.84 18.83 10.11
N VAL A 44 18.00 18.27 10.41
CA VAL A 44 18.23 17.49 11.62
C VAL A 44 18.41 18.51 12.75
N PRO A 45 17.61 18.42 13.82
CA PRO A 45 18.24 18.51 15.13
C PRO A 45 17.59 17.58 16.17
N GLY A 46 18.46 16.92 16.94
CA GLY A 46 18.24 16.73 18.37
C GLY A 46 17.42 15.51 18.76
N GLU A 47 18.13 14.54 19.35
CA GLU A 47 17.64 13.41 20.12
C GLU A 47 16.39 13.71 20.97
N THR A 48 15.42 12.81 20.96
CA THR A 48 14.89 12.14 22.17
C THR A 48 13.94 11.04 21.73
N GLY A 49 14.19 9.83 22.24
CA GLY A 49 13.55 8.61 21.80
C GLY A 49 12.05 8.59 22.00
N TYR A 50 11.34 8.05 21.02
CA TYR A 50 9.99 7.50 21.20
C TYR A 50 9.89 6.20 20.40
N SER A 51 9.95 5.09 21.14
CA SER A 51 9.39 3.82 20.71
C SER A 51 7.87 3.98 20.69
N ALA A 52 7.24 3.89 19.52
CA ALA A 52 5.81 3.71 19.43
C ALA A 52 5.50 2.68 18.34
N THR A 53 5.18 1.48 18.81
CA THR A 53 4.43 0.44 18.12
C THR A 53 3.02 0.97 17.82
N THR A 54 2.82 1.55 16.63
CA THR A 54 1.53 2.15 16.21
C THR A 54 0.68 1.18 15.38
N SER A 55 1.15 -0.03 15.11
CA SER A 55 0.42 -1.03 14.31
C SER A 55 -0.89 -1.48 14.95
N ASP A 56 -1.02 -1.41 16.29
CA ASP A 56 -2.24 -1.81 16.98
C ASP A 56 -3.38 -0.78 16.91
N THR A 57 -3.06 0.50 16.71
CA THR A 57 -4.04 1.59 16.82
C THR A 57 -5.00 1.63 15.63
N VAL A 58 -4.52 1.35 14.40
CA VAL A 58 -5.36 1.42 13.18
C VAL A 58 -6.36 0.27 13.13
N LEU A 59 -5.94 -0.95 13.49
CA LEU A 59 -6.85 -2.11 13.52
C LEU A 59 -7.90 -2.01 14.65
N GLN A 60 -7.56 -1.38 15.78
CA GLN A 60 -8.52 -1.10 16.84
C GLN A 60 -9.48 0.06 16.51
N GLU A 61 -9.02 1.14 15.86
CA GLU A 61 -9.89 2.26 15.54
C GLU A 61 -10.95 1.93 14.49
N VAL A 62 -10.67 1.00 13.58
CA VAL A 62 -11.65 0.53 12.58
C VAL A 62 -12.77 -0.33 13.21
N LYS A 63 -12.52 -0.97 14.36
CA LYS A 63 -13.54 -1.77 15.09
C LYS A 63 -14.22 -1.03 16.25
N SER A 64 -13.64 0.03 16.80
CA SER A 64 -14.07 0.60 18.09
C SER A 64 -14.94 1.86 18.00
N LYS A 65 -15.08 2.50 16.83
CA LYS A 65 -15.93 3.70 16.70
C LYS A 65 -17.39 3.35 16.41
N SER A 66 -18.03 2.70 17.40
CA SER A 66 -19.48 2.77 17.61
C SER A 66 -19.75 3.64 18.84
N ARG A 67 -19.74 4.97 18.64
CA ARG A 67 -20.61 5.97 19.32
C ARG A 67 -20.15 7.40 19.02
N GLY A 68 -20.93 8.09 18.19
CA GLY A 68 -21.01 9.55 18.14
C GLY A 68 -19.96 10.23 17.25
N TYR A 69 -20.43 10.84 16.16
CA TYR A 69 -19.64 11.55 15.13
C TYR A 69 -18.99 10.63 14.09
N THR A 70 -19.78 10.21 13.10
CA THR A 70 -19.30 9.57 11.88
C THR A 70 -18.51 10.60 11.08
N SER A 71 -17.23 10.78 11.40
CA SER A 71 -16.29 11.38 10.46
C SER A 71 -16.20 10.42 9.28
N VAL A 72 -16.88 10.75 8.19
CA VAL A 72 -16.72 10.10 6.89
C VAL A 72 -15.26 10.32 6.50
N VAL A 73 -14.39 9.38 6.88
CA VAL A 73 -12.98 9.41 6.49
C VAL A 73 -12.98 9.32 4.97
N THR A 74 -12.57 10.40 4.32
CA THR A 74 -12.50 10.42 2.85
C THR A 74 -11.41 9.46 2.39
N GLU A 75 -11.56 8.89 1.20
CA GLU A 75 -10.55 8.01 0.58
C GLU A 75 -9.14 8.65 0.59
N ASN A 76 -9.07 9.96 0.36
CA ASN A 76 -7.83 10.74 0.39
C ASN A 76 -7.17 10.81 1.77
N GLU A 77 -7.97 10.80 2.84
CA GLU A 77 -7.43 10.79 4.20
C GLU A 77 -6.80 9.44 4.54
N ILE A 78 -7.43 8.35 4.09
CA ILE A 78 -6.87 7.00 4.17
C ILE A 78 -5.53 6.93 3.43
N TYR A 79 -5.48 7.39 2.17
CA TYR A 79 -4.23 7.42 1.39
C TYR A 79 -3.14 8.25 2.06
N ARG A 80 -3.49 9.40 2.64
CA ARG A 80 -2.53 10.26 3.33
C ARG A 80 -1.93 9.58 4.55
N GLU A 81 -2.72 8.88 5.35
CA GLU A 81 -2.21 8.13 6.50
C GLU A 81 -1.30 6.98 6.06
N PHE A 82 -1.63 6.25 4.99
CA PHE A 82 -0.75 5.21 4.44
C PHE A 82 0.60 5.75 3.93
N VAL A 83 0.58 6.91 3.27
CA VAL A 83 1.82 7.58 2.86
C VAL A 83 2.66 7.92 4.08
N LYS A 84 2.07 8.50 5.14
CA LYS A 84 2.81 8.82 6.37
C LYS A 84 3.43 7.59 7.01
N ASP A 85 2.68 6.48 7.08
CA ASP A 85 3.15 5.26 7.74
C ASP A 85 4.28 4.55 6.97
N THR A 86 4.39 4.84 5.68
CA THR A 86 5.42 4.30 4.78
C THR A 86 6.71 5.14 4.73
N VAL A 87 6.63 6.45 4.98
CA VAL A 87 7.70 7.41 4.62
C VAL A 87 8.89 7.44 5.60
N PHE A 88 8.84 6.73 6.74
CA PHE A 88 9.83 6.90 7.83
C PHE A 88 10.59 5.64 8.28
N GLU A 89 10.75 4.63 7.44
CA GLU A 89 11.56 3.44 7.82
C GLU A 89 12.95 3.48 7.18
N VAL A 90 14.00 3.29 8.00
CA VAL A 90 15.40 3.17 7.52
C VAL A 90 15.65 1.78 6.92
N ASN A 91 14.88 0.77 7.33
CA ASN A 91 15.02 -0.60 6.86
C ASN A 91 14.09 -0.83 5.67
N VAL A 92 14.68 -1.11 4.49
CA VAL A 92 13.97 -1.35 3.23
C VAL A 92 13.01 -2.54 3.34
N ASP A 93 13.40 -3.62 4.01
CA ASP A 93 12.56 -4.81 4.15
C ASP A 93 11.30 -4.51 4.97
N LYS A 94 11.48 -3.79 6.08
CA LYS A 94 10.37 -3.34 6.93
C LYS A 94 9.46 -2.35 6.20
N GLN A 95 10.04 -1.47 5.39
CA GLN A 95 9.29 -0.55 4.56
C GLN A 95 8.47 -1.28 3.49
N CYS A 96 9.07 -2.23 2.78
CA CYS A 96 8.39 -3.05 1.79
C CYS A 96 7.25 -3.86 2.41
N HIS A 97 7.45 -4.41 3.62
CA HIS A 97 6.39 -5.10 4.36
C HIS A 97 5.18 -4.19 4.59
N LYS A 98 5.39 -3.00 5.18
CA LYS A 98 4.32 -2.01 5.40
C LYS A 98 3.61 -1.60 4.12
N ILE A 99 4.36 -1.41 3.03
CA ILE A 99 3.77 -1.08 1.71
C ILE A 99 2.83 -2.19 1.25
N LEU A 100 3.24 -3.46 1.38
CA LEU A 100 2.40 -4.58 1.00
C LEU A 100 1.17 -4.72 1.91
N GLN A 101 1.29 -4.47 3.21
CA GLN A 101 0.14 -4.46 4.13
C GLN A 101 -0.88 -3.39 3.73
N ASN A 102 -0.40 -2.16 3.47
CA ASN A 102 -1.25 -1.07 3.01
C ASN A 102 -1.90 -1.39 1.66
N ALA A 103 -1.16 -2.02 0.74
CA ALA A 103 -1.71 -2.47 -0.53
C ALA A 103 -2.82 -3.52 -0.33
N CYS A 104 -2.66 -4.46 0.61
CA CYS A 104 -3.71 -5.43 0.94
C CYS A 104 -4.98 -4.74 1.42
N ILE A 105 -4.85 -3.73 2.28
CA ILE A 105 -5.99 -2.97 2.83
C ILE A 105 -6.70 -2.17 1.73
N VAL A 106 -5.94 -1.45 0.89
CA VAL A 106 -6.51 -0.61 -0.18
C VAL A 106 -7.19 -1.44 -1.27
N LEU A 107 -6.58 -2.56 -1.65
CA LEU A 107 -7.06 -3.41 -2.74
C LEU A 107 -8.03 -4.49 -2.28
N ASP A 108 -8.32 -4.56 -0.97
CA ASP A 108 -9.12 -5.63 -0.34
C ASP A 108 -8.64 -7.03 -0.78
N CYS A 109 -7.31 -7.24 -0.75
CA CYS A 109 -6.71 -8.53 -1.10
C CYS A 109 -6.27 -9.31 0.14
N GLU A 110 -6.37 -10.63 0.09
CA GLU A 110 -6.08 -11.49 1.24
C GLU A 110 -4.58 -11.55 1.55
N ARG A 111 -3.76 -11.63 0.50
CA ARG A 111 -2.32 -11.88 0.58
C ARG A 111 -1.59 -11.13 -0.53
N ALA A 112 -0.39 -10.64 -0.23
CA ALA A 112 0.54 -10.05 -1.19
C ALA A 112 1.94 -10.66 -1.04
N SER A 113 2.74 -10.58 -2.10
CA SER A 113 4.10 -11.12 -2.12
C SER A 113 5.00 -10.31 -3.03
N LEU A 114 6.29 -10.21 -2.68
CA LEU A 114 7.31 -9.49 -3.40
C LEU A 114 8.42 -10.44 -3.85
N PHE A 115 8.68 -10.43 -5.15
CA PHE A 115 9.76 -11.18 -5.78
C PHE A 115 10.81 -10.23 -6.33
N LEU A 116 12.08 -10.57 -6.11
CA LEU A 116 13.23 -9.85 -6.63
C LEU A 116 13.85 -10.64 -7.77
N LEU A 117 14.21 -9.94 -8.85
CA LEU A 117 14.96 -10.54 -9.94
C LEU A 117 16.45 -10.64 -9.53
N HIS A 118 17.01 -11.85 -9.60
CA HIS A 118 18.40 -12.13 -9.28
C HIS A 118 19.09 -12.89 -10.41
N GLY A 119 20.41 -12.70 -10.54
CA GLY A 119 21.26 -13.46 -11.44
C GLY A 119 21.93 -12.62 -12.53
N THR A 120 22.67 -13.32 -13.39
CA THR A 120 23.33 -12.73 -14.57
C THR A 120 22.45 -12.93 -15.80
N ALA A 121 22.69 -12.16 -16.88
CA ALA A 121 21.85 -12.15 -18.09
C ALA A 121 21.52 -13.54 -18.68
N LYS A 122 22.34 -14.56 -18.43
CA LYS A 122 22.13 -15.94 -18.92
C LYS A 122 21.36 -16.85 -17.95
N LYS A 123 21.22 -16.47 -16.67
CA LYS A 123 20.60 -17.29 -15.60
C LYS A 123 19.81 -16.41 -14.63
N LEU A 124 18.84 -15.69 -15.16
CA LEU A 124 17.91 -14.89 -14.35
C LEU A 124 16.89 -15.80 -13.65
N HIS A 125 16.61 -15.50 -12.40
CA HIS A 125 15.59 -16.16 -11.60
C HIS A 125 14.97 -15.16 -10.62
N LEU A 126 13.71 -15.38 -10.29
CA LEU A 126 12.97 -14.61 -9.30
C LEU A 126 13.09 -15.30 -7.95
N VAL A 127 13.40 -14.51 -6.92
CA VAL A 127 13.54 -14.96 -5.54
C VAL A 127 12.52 -14.22 -4.70
N SER A 128 11.64 -14.94 -3.99
CA SER A 128 10.72 -14.31 -3.04
C SER A 128 11.51 -13.64 -1.92
N LYS A 129 11.24 -12.36 -1.67
CA LYS A 129 11.81 -11.61 -0.53
C LYS A 129 10.80 -11.46 0.62
N LEU A 130 9.55 -11.18 0.28
CA LEU A 130 8.41 -11.21 1.20
C LEU A 130 7.35 -12.12 0.59
N PHE A 131 6.79 -13.03 1.36
CA PHE A 131 5.75 -13.95 0.90
C PHE A 131 4.65 -14.06 1.95
N ASP A 132 3.42 -14.28 1.49
CA ASP A 132 2.24 -14.41 2.36
C ASP A 132 1.97 -13.21 3.30
N VAL A 133 2.25 -11.99 2.83
CA VAL A 133 1.97 -10.76 3.59
C VAL A 133 0.48 -10.51 3.61
N THR A 134 -0.08 -10.34 4.81
CA THR A 134 -1.50 -9.99 5.01
C THR A 134 -1.61 -8.62 5.68
N ALA A 135 -2.81 -8.04 5.70
CA ALA A 135 -3.06 -6.76 6.37
C ALA A 135 -2.64 -6.72 7.86
N THR A 136 -2.49 -7.88 8.51
CA THR A 136 -2.15 -8.00 9.94
C THR A 136 -0.87 -8.78 10.23
N SER A 137 -0.16 -9.27 9.21
CA SER A 137 1.04 -10.10 9.40
C SER A 137 2.22 -9.32 9.99
N VAL A 138 3.07 -9.98 10.77
CA VAL A 138 4.36 -9.44 11.20
C VAL A 138 5.45 -9.73 10.17
N MET A 139 6.49 -8.89 10.10
CA MET A 139 7.52 -8.99 9.07
C MET A 139 8.34 -10.28 9.21
N GLU A 140 8.67 -10.66 10.44
CA GLU A 140 9.54 -11.78 10.79
C GLU A 140 9.01 -13.12 10.26
N ASP A 141 7.69 -13.26 10.15
CA ASP A 141 7.04 -14.48 9.65
C ASP A 141 6.92 -14.52 8.12
N THR A 142 7.04 -13.37 7.46
CA THR A 142 6.81 -13.21 6.00
C THR A 142 8.08 -12.99 5.20
N ILE A 143 9.17 -12.60 5.87
CA ILE A 143 10.47 -12.41 5.26
C ILE A 143 11.10 -13.75 4.90
N HIS A 144 11.55 -13.86 3.65
CA HIS A 144 12.26 -15.02 3.16
C HIS A 144 13.76 -14.75 3.10
N ASN A 145 14.50 -15.78 3.52
CA ASN A 145 15.95 -15.89 3.56
C ASN A 145 16.40 -16.79 2.40
N GLU A 146 17.71 -17.00 2.23
CA GLU A 146 18.20 -17.86 1.15
C GLU A 146 17.70 -19.31 1.23
N GLU A 147 17.43 -19.83 2.43
CA GLU A 147 17.05 -21.23 2.65
C GLU A 147 15.57 -21.51 2.33
N ASN A 148 14.66 -20.60 2.69
CA ASN A 148 13.22 -20.76 2.52
C ASN A 148 12.63 -19.97 1.33
N ALA A 149 13.45 -19.18 0.62
CA ALA A 149 12.96 -18.42 -0.53
C ALA A 149 12.50 -19.32 -1.69
N ILE A 150 11.31 -19.01 -2.19
CA ILE A 150 10.72 -19.56 -3.41
C ILE A 150 11.50 -19.00 -4.60
N ARG A 151 12.02 -19.91 -5.43
CA ARG A 151 12.80 -19.59 -6.62
C ARG A 151 12.05 -19.99 -7.88
N ILE A 152 11.82 -19.02 -8.75
CA ILE A 152 11.09 -19.22 -10.01
C ILE A 152 12.02 -18.84 -11.16
N PRO A 153 12.25 -19.73 -12.15
CA PRO A 153 13.01 -19.37 -13.35
C PRO A 153 12.40 -18.16 -14.08
N PHE A 154 13.23 -17.31 -14.68
CA PHE A 154 12.76 -16.19 -15.48
C PHE A 154 11.86 -16.66 -16.64
N GLY A 155 10.77 -15.94 -16.92
CA GLY A 155 9.76 -16.32 -17.91
C GLY A 155 8.80 -17.43 -17.48
N LYS A 156 9.03 -18.09 -16.34
CA LYS A 156 8.14 -19.15 -15.83
C LYS A 156 7.16 -18.61 -14.78
N GLY A 157 5.92 -19.08 -14.83
CA GLY A 157 4.90 -18.64 -13.88
C GLY A 157 4.31 -17.27 -14.25
N ILE A 158 3.25 -16.85 -13.56
CA ILE A 158 2.70 -15.49 -13.68
C ILE A 158 3.78 -14.43 -13.41
N VAL A 159 4.51 -14.59 -12.30
CA VAL A 159 5.55 -13.64 -11.90
C VAL A 159 6.70 -13.59 -12.92
N GLY A 160 7.11 -14.74 -13.46
CA GLY A 160 8.14 -14.79 -14.49
C GLY A 160 7.71 -14.16 -15.80
N TYR A 161 6.46 -14.37 -16.21
CA TYR A 161 5.88 -13.72 -17.39
C TYR A 161 5.84 -12.19 -17.22
N VAL A 162 5.38 -11.71 -16.06
CA VAL A 162 5.35 -10.27 -15.76
C VAL A 162 6.75 -9.68 -15.74
N ALA A 163 7.74 -10.39 -15.20
CA ALA A 163 9.13 -9.94 -15.19
C ALA A 163 9.73 -9.89 -16.61
N GLU A 164 9.41 -10.86 -17.46
CA GLU A 164 9.91 -10.96 -18.84
C GLU A 164 9.33 -9.87 -19.74
N TYR A 165 8.01 -9.76 -19.78
CA TYR A 165 7.32 -8.83 -20.68
C TYR A 165 7.13 -7.44 -20.06
N SER A 166 7.38 -7.31 -18.76
CA SER A 166 7.16 -6.08 -18.00
C SER A 166 5.77 -5.48 -18.22
N CYS A 167 4.76 -6.34 -18.20
CA CYS A 167 3.36 -5.97 -18.36
C CYS A 167 2.59 -6.25 -17.06
N LEU A 168 1.59 -5.43 -16.78
CA LEU A 168 0.65 -5.69 -15.69
C LEU A 168 -0.34 -6.79 -16.12
N LEU A 169 -0.59 -7.75 -15.22
CA LEU A 169 -1.61 -8.78 -15.43
C LEU A 169 -2.67 -8.74 -14.33
N ASN A 170 -3.93 -8.77 -14.73
CA ASN A 170 -5.09 -8.93 -13.85
C ASN A 170 -5.85 -10.20 -14.26
N ILE A 171 -5.68 -11.26 -13.47
CA ILE A 171 -6.17 -12.61 -13.72
C ILE A 171 -7.34 -12.88 -12.76
N LYS A 172 -8.51 -13.16 -13.32
CA LYS A 172 -9.74 -13.40 -12.54
C LYS A 172 -9.82 -14.80 -11.95
N ASP A 173 -9.27 -15.78 -12.65
CA ASP A 173 -9.17 -17.17 -12.21
C ASP A 173 -7.75 -17.68 -12.48
N ALA A 174 -7.01 -17.97 -11.41
CA ALA A 174 -5.63 -18.42 -11.51
C ALA A 174 -5.53 -19.87 -12.03
N TYR A 175 -6.50 -20.74 -11.73
CA TYR A 175 -6.44 -22.15 -12.12
C TYR A 175 -6.75 -22.37 -13.60
N GLU A 176 -7.45 -21.41 -14.23
CA GLU A 176 -7.69 -21.39 -15.68
C GLU A 176 -6.52 -20.79 -16.48
N ASP A 177 -5.54 -20.15 -15.83
CA ASP A 177 -4.37 -19.58 -16.51
C ASP A 177 -3.24 -20.62 -16.60
N GLU A 178 -2.87 -21.01 -17.83
CA GLU A 178 -1.82 -22.01 -18.10
C GLU A 178 -0.45 -21.67 -17.47
N ARG A 179 -0.20 -20.38 -17.22
CA ARG A 179 1.06 -19.91 -16.65
C ARG A 179 1.05 -20.01 -15.12
N PHE A 180 -0.04 -20.40 -14.48
CA PHE A 180 -0.13 -20.48 -13.02
C PHE A 180 0.65 -21.68 -12.45
N LEU A 181 1.45 -21.46 -11.40
CA LEU A 181 2.27 -22.50 -10.77
C LEU A 181 1.55 -23.14 -9.59
N HIS A 182 0.80 -24.21 -9.85
CA HIS A 182 -0.04 -24.88 -8.86
C HIS A 182 0.76 -25.51 -7.71
N GLU A 183 2.04 -25.82 -7.95
CA GLU A 183 2.95 -26.38 -6.96
C GLU A 183 3.14 -25.45 -5.75
N ILE A 184 3.10 -24.12 -5.95
CA ILE A 184 3.28 -23.14 -4.87
C ILE A 184 2.07 -23.18 -3.92
N ASP A 185 0.85 -23.12 -4.48
CA ASP A 185 -0.41 -23.29 -3.73
C ASP A 185 -0.45 -24.62 -2.98
N LYS A 186 -0.09 -25.73 -3.64
CA LYS A 186 -0.04 -27.06 -2.99
C LYS A 186 0.91 -27.09 -1.80
N SER A 187 2.06 -26.44 -1.91
CA SER A 187 3.06 -26.43 -0.84
C SER A 187 2.65 -25.58 0.37
N THR A 188 1.86 -24.53 0.12
CA THR A 188 1.39 -23.59 1.16
C THR A 188 0.03 -23.98 1.73
N GLY A 189 -0.73 -24.84 1.03
CA GLY A 189 -2.11 -25.16 1.37
C GLY A 189 -3.11 -24.05 1.07
N PHE A 190 -2.67 -22.98 0.39
CA PHE A 190 -3.53 -21.87 -0.02
C PHE A 190 -4.10 -22.12 -1.42
N CYS A 191 -5.31 -21.62 -1.67
CA CYS A 191 -5.96 -21.69 -2.98
C CYS A 191 -6.11 -20.29 -3.54
N THR A 192 -5.26 -19.94 -4.49
CA THR A 192 -5.24 -18.64 -5.15
C THR A 192 -6.37 -18.56 -6.17
N LYS A 193 -7.36 -17.71 -5.92
CA LYS A 193 -8.49 -17.51 -6.85
C LYS A 193 -8.14 -16.53 -7.97
N SER A 194 -7.68 -15.33 -7.63
CA SER A 194 -7.39 -14.24 -8.59
C SER A 194 -6.04 -13.61 -8.30
N ILE A 195 -5.37 -13.08 -9.32
CA ILE A 195 -4.01 -12.53 -9.20
C ILE A 195 -3.93 -11.18 -9.92
N LEU A 196 -3.44 -10.16 -9.21
CA LEU A 196 -2.93 -8.93 -9.80
C LEU A 196 -1.42 -8.91 -9.65
N SER A 197 -0.68 -8.82 -10.77
CA SER A 197 0.78 -8.80 -10.76
C SER A 197 1.32 -7.62 -11.55
N VAL A 198 2.22 -6.86 -10.92
CA VAL A 198 2.73 -5.58 -11.42
C VAL A 198 4.25 -5.59 -11.41
N PRO A 199 4.92 -5.25 -12.52
CA PRO A 199 6.37 -5.15 -12.57
C PRO A 199 6.84 -3.81 -12.00
N ILE A 200 7.88 -3.84 -11.16
CA ILE A 200 8.58 -2.64 -10.69
C ILE A 200 9.91 -2.55 -11.42
N ARG A 201 10.13 -1.45 -12.15
CA ARG A 201 11.38 -1.19 -12.88
C ARG A 201 11.91 0.17 -12.50
N ILE A 202 13.22 0.25 -12.33
CA ILE A 202 13.92 1.53 -12.27
C ILE A 202 14.13 1.98 -13.71
N GLU A 203 13.45 3.04 -14.11
CA GLU A 203 13.65 3.62 -15.42
C GLU A 203 15.03 4.28 -15.45
N MET A 204 15.97 3.65 -16.14
CA MET A 204 17.26 4.27 -16.45
C MET A 204 17.01 5.18 -17.64
N ALA A 205 16.89 6.48 -17.40
CA ALA A 205 16.79 7.47 -18.46
C ALA A 205 18.02 7.33 -19.38
N SER A 206 17.77 6.92 -20.63
CA SER A 206 18.78 6.84 -21.69
C SER A 206 18.98 8.19 -22.36
#